data_AF-A0A2E7AUJ6-F1
#
_entry.id   AF-A0A2E7AUJ6-F1
#
_cell.length_a   1.000
_cell.length_b   1.000
_cell.length_c   1.000
_cell.angle_alpha   90.00
_cell.angle_beta   90.00
_cell.angle_gamma   90.00
#
_symmetry.space_group_name_H-M   'P 1'
#
loop_
_entity.id
_entity.type
_entity.pdbx_description
1 polymer ?
#
loop_
_entity_poly.entity_id
_entity_poly.type
_entity_poly.pdbx_seq_one_letter_code
_entity_poly.pdbx_strand_id
1 'polypeptide(L)'
;MFTGSMDSPHLKSIDFLNGVCSIDGIELIPSRSVYDITLRVHGRSGRHYEIVASNPIGLYNEGAWETRVIGAAWKKDLTSKQSRPYTAKLCLEIHEDKQHLPIGDRLASLALSLHNDIRLAMDIALVAQFIVCPRNDLNEIHTFQEELIVTEEMYEQQFSSNDLIESVGDEDEEFEFIDFLPNFWHLENDDEPLNLEPTQNTWVQDIEEDIMRHYDRLSD
;
A
#
# COMPACT_ATOMS: atom_id res chain seq x y z
N MET A 1 -34.80 -23.74 -25.08
CA MET A 1 -34.59 -22.28 -25.04
C MET A 1 -34.64 -21.89 -23.57
N PHE A 2 -33.48 -21.86 -22.89
CA PHE A 2 -33.37 -21.45 -21.49
C PHE A 2 -32.79 -20.03 -21.50
N THR A 3 -33.65 -19.02 -21.47
CA THR A 3 -33.27 -17.62 -21.28
C THR A 3 -33.46 -17.29 -19.80
N GLY A 4 -32.52 -17.75 -18.98
CA GLY A 4 -32.31 -17.25 -17.62
C GLY A 4 -31.09 -16.34 -17.66
N SER A 5 -31.28 -15.05 -17.39
CA SER A 5 -30.25 -14.01 -17.44
C SER A 5 -28.93 -14.44 -16.79
N MET A 6 -27.84 -14.52 -17.56
CA MET A 6 -26.47 -14.75 -17.05
C MET A 6 -25.90 -13.46 -16.43
N ASP A 7 -26.62 -12.87 -15.47
CA ASP A 7 -26.28 -11.58 -14.86
C ASP A 7 -25.92 -11.76 -13.37
N SER A 8 -24.81 -12.44 -13.07
CA SER A 8 -24.28 -12.38 -11.71
C SER A 8 -23.55 -11.03 -11.51
N PRO A 9 -23.72 -10.32 -10.39
CA PRO A 9 -22.98 -9.10 -10.09
C PRO A 9 -21.46 -9.27 -10.22
N HIS A 10 -20.96 -10.46 -9.88
CA HIS A 10 -19.56 -10.83 -10.05
C HIS A 10 -19.11 -10.80 -11.52
N LEU A 11 -19.85 -11.40 -12.45
CA LEU A 11 -19.49 -11.41 -13.87
C LEU A 11 -19.44 -9.98 -14.43
N LYS A 12 -20.44 -9.15 -14.12
CA LYS A 12 -20.48 -7.75 -14.55
C LYS A 12 -19.30 -6.94 -14.01
N SER A 13 -18.89 -7.18 -12.77
CA SER A 13 -17.74 -6.50 -12.18
C SER A 13 -16.41 -6.88 -12.83
N ILE A 14 -16.28 -8.13 -13.27
CA ILE A 14 -15.09 -8.59 -14.01
C ILE A 14 -15.08 -8.00 -15.42
N ASP A 15 -16.22 -7.92 -16.09
CA ASP A 15 -16.34 -7.24 -17.38
C ASP A 15 -15.98 -5.75 -17.28
N PHE A 16 -16.41 -5.08 -16.20
CA PHE A 16 -16.02 -3.71 -15.90
C PHE A 16 -14.50 -3.59 -15.70
N LEU A 17 -13.89 -4.48 -14.90
CA LEU A 17 -12.44 -4.51 -14.70
C LEU A 17 -11.68 -4.70 -16.03
N ASN A 18 -12.14 -5.61 -16.89
CA ASN A 18 -11.57 -5.80 -18.23
C ASN A 18 -11.67 -4.53 -19.09
N GLY A 19 -12.77 -3.79 -18.97
CA GLY A 19 -12.92 -2.46 -19.58
C GLY A 19 -11.88 -1.47 -19.07
N VAL A 20 -11.61 -1.43 -17.76
CA VAL A 20 -10.57 -0.58 -17.17
C VAL A 20 -9.17 -0.96 -17.66
N CYS A 21 -8.90 -2.24 -17.89
CA CYS A 21 -7.63 -2.71 -18.47
C CYS A 21 -7.43 -2.32 -19.95
N SER A 22 -8.42 -1.68 -20.58
CA SER A 22 -8.25 -1.07 -21.91
C SER A 22 -7.64 0.33 -21.84
N ILE A 23 -7.51 0.91 -20.64
CA ILE A 23 -6.85 2.19 -20.41
C ILE A 23 -5.33 1.98 -20.49
N ASP A 24 -4.62 2.88 -21.16
CA ASP A 24 -3.17 2.83 -21.24
C ASP A 24 -2.53 2.90 -19.85
N GLY A 25 -1.55 2.04 -19.60
CA GLY A 25 -0.91 1.90 -18.30
C GLY A 25 -1.62 0.99 -17.30
N ILE A 26 -2.74 0.36 -17.62
CA ILE A 26 -3.35 -0.70 -16.78
C ILE A 26 -3.37 -2.01 -17.57
N GLU A 27 -2.66 -3.04 -17.09
CA GLU A 27 -2.58 -4.35 -17.75
C GLU A 27 -3.08 -5.47 -16.82
N LEU A 28 -3.98 -6.33 -17.32
CA LEU A 28 -4.34 -7.58 -16.66
C LEU A 28 -3.34 -8.67 -17.04
N ILE A 29 -2.72 -9.29 -16.04
CA ILE A 29 -1.78 -10.39 -16.25
C ILE A 29 -2.56 -11.70 -16.34
N PRO A 30 -2.41 -12.47 -17.44
CA PRO A 30 -3.10 -13.74 -17.58
C PRO A 30 -2.74 -14.72 -16.47
N SER A 31 -3.76 -15.20 -15.75
CA SER A 31 -3.65 -16.24 -14.73
C SER A 31 -4.21 -17.57 -15.24
N ARG A 32 -3.72 -18.68 -14.69
CA ARG A 32 -4.27 -20.03 -14.94
C ARG A 32 -5.48 -20.33 -14.04
N SER A 33 -5.70 -19.50 -13.03
CA SER A 33 -6.72 -19.65 -12.01
C SER A 33 -7.69 -18.47 -12.09
N VAL A 34 -8.99 -18.75 -12.06
CA VAL A 34 -10.02 -17.71 -11.92
C VAL A 34 -10.08 -17.12 -10.50
N TYR A 35 -9.35 -17.74 -9.56
CA TYR A 35 -9.25 -17.32 -8.17
C TYR A 35 -8.03 -16.42 -7.91
N ASP A 36 -7.21 -16.18 -8.93
CA ASP A 36 -6.05 -15.31 -8.85
C ASP A 36 -6.13 -14.27 -9.96
N ILE A 37 -6.22 -12.99 -9.56
CA ILE A 37 -6.26 -11.85 -10.45
C ILE A 37 -5.01 -11.01 -10.18
N THR A 38 -4.27 -10.67 -11.22
CA THR A 38 -3.10 -9.79 -11.09
C THR A 38 -3.18 -8.67 -12.09
N LEU A 39 -3.15 -7.43 -11.60
CA LEU A 39 -3.13 -6.22 -12.41
C LEU A 39 -1.77 -5.55 -12.25
N ARG A 40 -1.27 -4.93 -13.31
CA ARG A 40 -0.19 -3.96 -13.21
C ARG A 40 -0.65 -2.60 -13.65
N VAL A 41 -0.24 -1.60 -12.90
CA VAL A 41 -0.63 -0.21 -13.10
C VAL A 41 0.63 0.63 -13.20
N HIS A 42 0.69 1.48 -14.22
CA HIS A 42 1.63 2.58 -14.35
C HIS A 42 0.92 3.85 -13.88
N GLY A 43 1.40 4.40 -12.76
CA GLY A 43 0.87 5.62 -12.19
C GLY A 43 1.39 6.85 -12.91
N ARG A 44 0.68 7.97 -12.77
CA ARG A 44 1.07 9.26 -13.35
C ARG A 44 2.36 9.82 -12.75
N SER A 45 2.72 9.41 -11.54
CA SER A 45 4.01 9.73 -10.93
C SER A 45 5.21 9.03 -11.61
N GLY A 46 4.96 8.08 -12.52
CA GLY A 46 5.97 7.21 -13.12
C GLY A 46 6.28 5.95 -12.30
N ARG A 47 5.63 5.77 -11.14
CA ARG A 47 5.73 4.54 -10.35
C ARG A 47 4.92 3.41 -10.95
N HIS A 48 5.33 2.20 -10.61
CA HIS A 48 4.65 0.98 -11.05
C HIS A 48 4.07 0.23 -9.87
N TYR A 49 2.90 -0.38 -10.08
CA TYR A 49 2.17 -1.12 -9.07
C TYR A 49 1.78 -2.49 -9.60
N GLU A 50 1.80 -3.50 -8.74
CA GLU A 50 1.25 -4.84 -8.98
C GLU A 50 0.19 -5.12 -7.91
N ILE A 51 -1.06 -5.22 -8.33
CA ILE A 51 -2.21 -5.55 -7.48
C ILE A 51 -2.48 -7.04 -7.65
N VAL A 52 -2.38 -7.80 -6.58
CA VAL A 52 -2.65 -9.24 -6.56
C VAL A 52 -3.86 -9.49 -5.68
N ALA A 53 -4.90 -10.09 -6.25
CA ALA A 53 -6.04 -10.58 -5.51
C ALA A 53 -6.14 -12.09 -5.64
N SER A 54 -6.21 -12.79 -4.51
CA SER A 54 -6.32 -14.24 -4.45
C SER A 54 -7.45 -14.64 -3.53
N ASN A 55 -8.23 -15.63 -3.95
CA ASN A 55 -9.23 -16.25 -3.08
C ASN A 55 -8.68 -17.60 -2.55
N PRO A 56 -8.38 -17.71 -1.26
CA PRO A 56 -7.89 -18.96 -0.68
C PRO A 56 -9.03 -19.99 -0.65
N ILE A 57 -9.02 -20.93 -1.59
CA ILE A 57 -9.93 -22.08 -1.55
C ILE A 57 -9.38 -23.11 -0.57
N GLY A 58 -10.02 -23.23 0.58
CA GLY A 58 -9.98 -24.43 1.42
C GLY A 58 -11.27 -25.22 1.26
N LEU A 59 -11.23 -26.55 1.45
CA LEU A 59 -12.41 -27.45 1.44
C LEU A 59 -13.55 -27.03 2.40
N TYR A 60 -13.32 -26.01 3.25
CA TYR A 60 -14.24 -25.54 4.28
C TYR A 60 -14.37 -24.01 4.38
N ASN A 61 -13.71 -23.22 3.53
CA ASN A 61 -13.71 -21.76 3.64
C ASN A 61 -14.23 -21.10 2.36
N GLU A 62 -15.41 -20.49 2.45
CA GLU A 62 -15.79 -19.35 1.61
C GLU A 62 -15.01 -18.12 2.11
N GLY A 63 -13.69 -18.12 1.90
CA GLY A 63 -12.81 -17.05 2.36
C GLY A 63 -13.06 -15.73 1.61
N ALA A 64 -12.86 -14.61 2.31
CA ALA A 64 -12.78 -13.30 1.67
C ALA A 64 -11.58 -13.26 0.72
N TRP A 65 -11.70 -12.51 -0.37
CA TRP A 65 -10.57 -12.26 -1.26
C TRP A 65 -9.48 -11.49 -0.52
N GLU A 66 -8.27 -12.03 -0.49
CA GLU A 66 -7.08 -11.34 -0.02
C GLU A 66 -6.56 -10.46 -1.15
N THR A 67 -6.19 -9.21 -0.84
CA THR A 67 -5.59 -8.31 -1.83
C THR A 67 -4.28 -7.74 -1.31
N ARG A 68 -3.28 -7.64 -2.18
CA ARG A 68 -1.96 -7.07 -1.90
C ARG A 68 -1.58 -6.09 -2.99
N VAL A 69 -0.99 -4.96 -2.59
CA VAL A 69 -0.41 -3.98 -3.51
C VAL A 69 1.10 -3.95 -3.32
N ILE A 70 1.83 -4.09 -4.40
CA ILE A 70 3.30 -4.00 -4.44
C ILE A 70 3.67 -2.81 -5.31
N GLY A 71 4.42 -1.86 -4.74
CA GLY A 71 4.95 -0.70 -5.44
C GLY A 71 6.40 -0.93 -5.88
N ALA A 72 6.75 -0.36 -7.03
CA ALA A 72 8.10 -0.33 -7.56
C ALA A 72 8.43 1.00 -8.25
N ALA A 73 9.72 1.36 -8.27
CA ALA A 73 10.18 2.51 -9.04
C ALA A 73 10.10 2.25 -10.55
N TRP A 74 10.50 1.06 -11.01
CA TRP A 74 10.54 0.70 -12.43
C TRP A 74 9.79 -0.60 -12.73
N LYS A 75 9.21 -0.73 -13.93
CA LYS A 75 8.53 -1.96 -14.38
C LYS A 75 9.39 -3.21 -14.21
N LYS A 76 10.70 -3.11 -14.45
CA LYS A 76 11.62 -4.25 -14.35
C LYS A 76 11.69 -4.82 -12.92
N ASP A 77 11.54 -3.97 -11.90
CA ASP A 77 11.62 -4.36 -10.49
C ASP A 77 10.48 -5.33 -10.11
N LEU A 78 9.32 -5.23 -10.78
CA LEU A 78 8.19 -6.17 -10.65
C LEU A 78 8.33 -7.45 -11.51
N THR A 79 9.18 -7.46 -12.54
CA THR A 79 9.25 -8.61 -13.46
C THR A 79 10.45 -9.52 -13.22
N SER A 80 11.56 -8.93 -12.78
CA SER A 80 12.85 -9.60 -12.71
C SER A 80 13.20 -9.96 -11.28
N LYS A 81 13.57 -11.23 -11.05
CA LYS A 81 13.93 -11.74 -9.71
C LYS A 81 15.10 -10.97 -9.10
N GLN A 82 16.06 -10.54 -9.90
CA GLN A 82 17.24 -9.82 -9.42
C GLN A 82 16.91 -8.43 -8.89
N SER A 83 15.81 -7.83 -9.35
CA SER A 83 15.40 -6.48 -8.98
C SER A 83 14.17 -6.44 -8.07
N ARG A 84 13.60 -7.60 -7.71
CA ARG A 84 12.51 -7.72 -6.73
C ARG A 84 12.81 -7.09 -5.36
N PRO A 85 14.06 -7.04 -4.87
CA PRO A 85 14.35 -6.32 -3.62
C PRO A 85 14.00 -4.83 -3.67
N TYR A 86 14.00 -4.20 -4.86
CA TYR A 86 13.61 -2.78 -5.02
C TYR A 86 12.09 -2.59 -5.13
N THR A 87 11.31 -3.41 -4.42
CA THR A 87 9.86 -3.34 -4.37
C THR A 87 9.41 -3.30 -2.91
N ALA A 88 8.36 -2.55 -2.63
CA ALA A 88 7.81 -2.43 -1.28
C ALA A 88 6.33 -2.76 -1.31
N LYS A 89 5.81 -3.38 -0.24
CA LYS A 89 4.36 -3.54 -0.10
C LYS A 89 3.75 -2.19 0.28
N LEU A 90 2.58 -1.90 -0.26
CA LEU A 90 1.78 -0.74 0.11
C LEU A 90 0.57 -1.25 0.87
N CYS A 91 0.41 -0.82 2.12
CA CYS A 91 -0.76 -1.16 2.93
C CYS A 91 -1.96 -0.33 2.49
N LEU A 92 -2.49 -0.65 1.31
CA LEU A 92 -3.70 -0.06 0.75
C LEU A 92 -4.85 -1.05 0.97
N GLU A 93 -5.44 -0.98 2.16
CA GLU A 93 -6.64 -1.74 2.50
C GLU A 93 -7.77 -1.31 1.57
N ILE A 94 -8.34 -2.26 0.83
CA ILE A 94 -9.56 -2.01 0.07
C ILE A 94 -10.74 -2.21 1.03
N HIS A 95 -10.82 -1.34 2.04
CA HIS A 95 -11.96 -1.14 2.95
C HIS A 95 -12.74 -2.42 3.29
N GLU A 96 -12.50 -3.02 4.47
CA GLU A 96 -13.22 -4.22 4.92
C GLU A 96 -14.76 -4.05 4.88
N ASP A 97 -15.25 -2.83 5.13
CA ASP A 97 -16.68 -2.47 5.06
C ASP A 97 -17.26 -2.61 3.64
N LYS A 98 -16.41 -2.64 2.61
CA LYS A 98 -16.77 -2.81 1.20
C LYS A 98 -16.58 -4.23 0.69
N GLN A 99 -16.36 -5.23 1.55
CA GLN A 99 -16.30 -6.64 1.14
C GLN A 99 -17.59 -7.14 0.47
N HIS A 100 -18.72 -6.47 0.71
CA HIS A 100 -19.99 -6.74 0.02
C HIS A 100 -19.95 -6.38 -1.47
N LEU A 101 -19.01 -5.54 -1.91
CA LEU A 101 -18.85 -5.19 -3.32
C LEU A 101 -18.14 -6.31 -4.08
N PRO A 102 -18.56 -6.58 -5.33
CA PRO A 102 -17.87 -7.52 -6.19
C PRO A 102 -16.36 -7.19 -6.34
N ILE A 103 -15.52 -8.22 -6.34
CA ILE A 103 -14.05 -8.06 -6.43
C ILE A 103 -13.62 -7.24 -7.65
N GLY A 104 -14.30 -7.38 -8.80
CA GLY A 104 -13.95 -6.64 -10.01
C GLY A 104 -14.07 -5.11 -9.83
N ASP A 105 -15.14 -4.64 -9.18
CA ASP A 105 -15.37 -3.21 -8.95
C ASP A 105 -14.34 -2.64 -7.97
N ARG A 106 -14.00 -3.42 -6.93
CA ARG A 106 -12.97 -3.06 -5.95
C ARG A 106 -11.59 -2.92 -6.60
N LEU A 107 -11.20 -3.90 -7.41
CA LEU A 107 -9.93 -3.88 -8.13
C LEU A 107 -9.88 -2.79 -9.19
N ALA A 108 -10.97 -2.57 -9.92
CA ALA A 108 -11.08 -1.51 -10.90
C ALA A 108 -10.93 -0.12 -10.25
N SER A 109 -11.60 0.09 -9.11
CA SER A 109 -11.48 1.33 -8.34
C SER A 109 -10.06 1.55 -7.84
N LEU A 110 -9.42 0.52 -7.27
CA LEU A 110 -8.04 0.61 -6.81
C LEU A 110 -7.08 0.88 -7.97
N ALA A 111 -7.23 0.19 -9.10
CA ALA A 111 -6.37 0.38 -10.26
C ALA A 111 -6.50 1.80 -10.85
N LEU A 112 -7.71 2.34 -10.93
CA LEU A 112 -7.95 3.72 -11.38
C LEU A 112 -7.35 4.74 -10.41
N SER A 113 -7.47 4.52 -9.11
CA SER A 113 -6.88 5.38 -8.08
C SER A 113 -5.34 5.37 -8.15
N LEU A 114 -4.72 4.20 -8.29
CA LEU A 114 -3.27 4.07 -8.45
C LEU A 114 -2.77 4.59 -9.80
N HIS A 115 -3.59 4.52 -10.86
CA HIS A 115 -3.24 5.13 -12.13
C HIS A 115 -3.15 6.66 -12.02
N ASN A 116 -3.95 7.28 -11.15
CA ASN A 116 -3.84 8.69 -10.77
C ASN A 116 -3.24 8.87 -9.36
N ASP A 117 -2.16 8.14 -9.10
CA ASP A 117 -1.42 8.13 -7.83
C ASP A 117 -1.01 9.51 -7.30
N ILE A 118 -0.73 10.50 -8.16
CA ILE A 118 -0.46 11.88 -7.74
C ILE A 118 -1.64 12.46 -6.96
N ARG A 119 -2.87 12.23 -7.43
CA ARG A 119 -4.07 12.67 -6.72
C ARG A 119 -4.29 11.84 -5.46
N LEU A 120 -4.10 10.53 -5.55
CA LEU A 120 -4.21 9.64 -4.39
C LEU A 120 -3.24 10.03 -3.27
N ALA A 121 -2.03 10.48 -3.61
CA ALA A 121 -1.02 10.95 -2.68
C ALA A 121 -1.40 12.23 -1.93
N MET A 122 -2.32 13.04 -2.46
CA MET A 122 -2.87 14.18 -1.73
C MET A 122 -3.77 13.75 -0.57
N ASP A 123 -4.41 12.58 -0.70
CA ASP A 123 -5.37 12.04 0.27
C ASP A 123 -4.75 10.98 1.18
N ILE A 124 -3.76 10.22 0.69
CA ILE A 124 -3.14 9.09 1.39
C ILE A 124 -1.64 9.30 1.50
N ALA A 125 -1.18 9.66 2.71
CA ALA A 125 0.21 9.99 3.00
C ALA A 125 1.20 8.87 2.63
N LEU A 126 0.85 7.60 2.87
CA LEU A 126 1.71 6.46 2.53
C LEU A 126 2.03 6.39 1.03
N VAL A 127 1.08 6.80 0.17
CA VAL A 127 1.28 6.84 -1.28
C VAL A 127 2.24 7.96 -1.64
N ALA A 128 2.12 9.13 -1.02
CA ALA A 128 3.06 10.24 -1.20
C ALA A 128 4.48 9.83 -0.81
N GLN A 129 4.65 9.20 0.35
CA GLN A 129 5.94 8.68 0.83
C GLN A 129 6.56 7.70 -0.17
N PHE A 130 5.77 6.76 -0.68
CA PHE A 130 6.23 5.82 -1.69
C PHE A 130 6.64 6.50 -3.01
N ILE A 131 5.88 7.50 -3.47
CA ILE A 131 6.18 8.23 -4.71
C ILE A 131 7.51 8.98 -4.61
N VAL A 132 7.79 9.62 -3.48
CA VAL A 132 9.03 10.40 -3.29
C VAL A 132 10.22 9.51 -2.92
N CYS A 133 9.99 8.29 -2.42
CA CYS A 133 11.05 7.37 -1.98
C CYS A 133 11.98 6.96 -3.14
N PRO A 134 13.29 7.29 -3.07
CA PRO A 134 14.26 6.87 -4.08
C PRO A 134 14.24 5.36 -4.29
N ARG A 135 14.52 4.92 -5.52
CA ARG A 135 14.51 3.49 -5.84
C ARG A 135 15.42 2.67 -4.92
N ASN A 136 16.61 3.19 -4.59
CA ASN A 136 17.59 2.44 -3.82
C ASN A 136 17.11 2.17 -2.39
N ASP A 137 16.41 3.13 -1.81
CA ASP A 137 15.89 3.07 -0.44
C ASP A 137 14.74 2.06 -0.33
N LEU A 138 14.02 1.78 -1.43
CA LEU A 138 13.02 0.70 -1.47
C LEU A 138 13.60 -0.67 -1.11
N ASN A 139 14.92 -0.89 -1.26
CA ASN A 139 15.57 -2.14 -0.89
C ASN A 139 15.62 -2.38 0.63
N GLU A 140 15.43 -1.33 1.42
CA GLU A 140 15.44 -1.39 2.89
C GLU A 140 14.03 -1.37 3.47
N ILE A 141 13.00 -1.17 2.63
CA ILE A 141 11.62 -0.98 3.05
C ILE A 141 10.82 -2.26 2.77
N HIS A 142 10.31 -2.87 3.85
CA HIS A 142 9.40 -3.99 3.76
C HIS A 142 7.99 -3.54 3.34
N THR A 143 7.45 -2.51 4.02
CA THR A 143 6.06 -2.06 3.83
C THR A 143 5.88 -0.60 4.21
N PHE A 144 5.15 0.14 3.37
CA PHE A 144 4.59 1.45 3.73
C PHE A 144 3.22 1.26 4.39
N GLN A 145 3.05 1.77 5.61
CA GLN A 145 1.78 1.80 6.34
C GLN A 145 1.35 3.25 6.60
N GLU A 146 0.13 3.45 7.11
CA GLU A 146 -0.40 4.79 7.41
C GLU A 146 0.41 5.48 8.53
N GLU A 147 0.75 4.74 9.59
CA GLU A 147 1.45 5.30 10.75
C GLU A 147 2.98 5.30 10.59
N LEU A 148 3.55 4.25 9.97
CA LEU A 148 5.00 4.04 9.93
C LEU A 148 5.46 3.30 8.67
N ILE A 149 6.70 3.56 8.26
CA ILE A 149 7.42 2.77 7.25
C ILE A 149 8.15 1.63 7.98
N VAL A 150 7.79 0.39 7.66
CA VAL A 150 8.44 -0.80 8.22
C VAL A 150 9.64 -1.17 7.34
N THR A 151 10.83 -1.16 7.92
CA THR A 151 12.06 -1.59 7.23
C THR A 151 12.24 -3.10 7.33
N GLU A 152 13.07 -3.66 6.45
CA GLU A 152 13.42 -5.09 6.51
C GLU A 152 14.08 -5.46 7.85
N GLU A 153 14.92 -4.59 8.41
CA GLU A 153 15.54 -4.80 9.73
C GLU A 153 14.48 -4.90 10.84
N MET A 154 13.50 -3.98 10.86
CA MET A 154 12.41 -4.02 11.84
C MET A 154 11.56 -5.28 11.69
N TYR A 155 11.29 -5.68 10.44
CA TYR A 155 10.54 -6.89 10.14
C TYR A 155 11.27 -8.13 10.67
N GLU A 156 12.56 -8.29 10.38
CA GLU A 156 13.38 -9.41 10.84
C GLU A 156 13.48 -9.50 12.38
N GLN A 157 13.65 -8.36 13.06
CA GLN A 157 13.69 -8.31 14.53
C GLN A 157 12.37 -8.81 15.13
N GLN A 158 11.23 -8.48 14.54
CA GLN A 158 9.91 -8.93 15.02
C GLN A 158 9.77 -10.47 14.99
N PHE A 159 10.30 -11.14 13.95
CA PHE A 159 10.29 -12.61 13.90
C PHE A 159 11.29 -13.22 14.89
N SER A 160 12.47 -12.63 15.03
CA SER A 160 13.47 -13.12 16.00
C SER A 160 13.02 -12.99 17.45
N SER A 161 12.19 -11.98 17.78
CA SER A 161 11.62 -11.83 19.11
C SER A 161 10.46 -12.78 19.38
N ASN A 162 9.64 -13.11 18.37
CA ASN A 162 8.53 -14.07 18.53
C ASN A 162 9.02 -15.52 18.73
N ASP A 163 10.16 -15.90 18.16
CA ASP A 163 10.77 -17.23 18.38
C ASP A 163 11.31 -17.43 19.80
N LEU A 164 11.47 -16.37 20.60
CA LEU A 164 11.89 -16.45 22.00
C LEU A 164 10.70 -16.63 22.97
N ILE A 165 9.48 -16.33 22.54
CA ILE A 165 8.27 -16.39 23.39
C ILE A 165 7.72 -17.83 23.46
N GLU A 166 8.00 -18.69 22.48
CA GLU A 166 7.57 -20.10 22.51
C GLU A 166 8.39 -20.99 23.48
N SER A 167 9.42 -20.44 24.14
CA SER A 167 10.31 -21.18 25.05
C SER A 167 10.06 -20.91 26.55
N VAL A 168 9.16 -20.01 26.93
CA VAL A 168 8.89 -19.71 28.36
C VAL A 168 7.56 -20.34 28.75
N GLY A 169 7.58 -21.67 28.88
CA GLY A 169 6.51 -22.42 29.52
C GLY A 169 6.48 -22.12 31.02
N ASP A 170 5.28 -21.92 31.54
CA ASP A 170 4.85 -21.99 32.94
C ASP A 170 5.96 -21.95 34.01
N GLU A 171 6.09 -20.82 34.68
CA GLU A 171 6.02 -20.72 36.14
C GLU A 171 6.00 -19.23 36.55
N ASP A 172 5.19 -18.94 37.57
CA ASP A 172 4.87 -17.61 38.08
C ASP A 172 6.10 -16.74 38.40
N GLU A 173 6.50 -15.86 37.48
CA GLU A 173 7.33 -14.69 37.79
C GLU A 173 6.70 -13.43 37.17
N GLU A 174 6.38 -12.48 38.04
CA GLU A 174 5.94 -11.12 37.73
C GLU A 174 7.05 -10.45 36.89
N PHE A 175 6.96 -10.57 35.57
CA PHE A 175 7.91 -9.94 34.64
C PHE A 175 7.74 -8.43 34.74
N GLU A 176 8.67 -7.77 35.42
CA GLU A 176 8.87 -6.33 35.33
C GLU A 176 9.01 -5.98 33.84
N PHE A 177 8.07 -5.18 33.35
CA PHE A 177 8.10 -4.55 32.03
C PHE A 177 9.26 -3.53 32.02
N ILE A 178 10.49 -4.00 31.86
CA ILE A 178 11.69 -3.17 31.90
C ILE A 178 11.83 -2.41 30.55
N ASP A 179 11.44 -1.13 30.62
CA ASP A 179 12.16 0.04 30.10
C ASP A 179 12.50 0.13 28.60
N PHE A 180 11.50 0.31 27.73
CA PHE A 180 11.72 0.99 26.43
C PHE A 180 11.05 2.37 26.31
N LEU A 181 10.10 2.75 27.18
CA LEU A 181 9.37 4.01 27.01
C LEU A 181 9.25 4.90 28.27
N PRO A 182 10.33 5.35 28.95
CA PRO A 182 10.19 6.31 30.05
C PRO A 182 10.10 7.78 29.58
N ASN A 183 10.41 8.11 28.31
CA ASN A 183 10.60 9.52 27.90
C ASN A 183 9.65 10.05 26.83
N PHE A 184 8.70 9.27 26.31
CA PHE A 184 7.72 9.80 25.35
C PHE A 184 6.48 10.42 26.02
N TRP A 185 6.08 9.92 27.20
CA TRP A 185 4.79 10.29 27.82
C TRP A 185 4.89 11.25 29.01
N HIS A 186 6.09 11.73 29.36
CA HIS A 186 6.26 12.84 30.33
C HIS A 186 6.55 14.16 29.61
N LEU A 187 5.54 14.66 28.89
CA LEU A 187 5.34 16.10 28.83
C LEU A 187 4.15 16.40 29.74
N GLU A 188 4.47 16.67 31.01
CA GLU A 188 3.50 17.15 31.98
C GLU A 188 2.83 18.43 31.47
N ASN A 189 1.54 18.56 31.80
CA ASN A 189 0.78 19.81 31.70
C ASN A 189 1.56 20.96 32.33
N ASP A 190 2.15 21.82 31.50
CA ASP A 190 2.39 23.21 31.86
C ASP A 190 1.46 24.08 30.99
N ASP A 191 0.41 24.59 31.62
CA ASP A 191 -0.51 25.60 31.08
C ASP A 191 0.21 26.96 30.94
N GLU A 192 1.27 27.04 30.12
CA GLU A 192 1.74 28.32 29.59
C GLU A 192 1.10 28.58 28.22
N PRO A 193 0.46 29.75 28.01
CA PRO A 193 -0.06 30.10 26.70
C PRO A 193 1.11 30.20 25.71
N LEU A 194 1.15 29.29 24.74
CA LEU A 194 2.06 29.35 23.61
C LEU A 194 1.84 30.69 22.89
N ASN A 195 2.74 31.62 23.13
CA ASN A 195 2.81 32.89 22.42
C ASN A 195 3.40 32.59 21.03
N LEU A 196 2.57 32.03 20.16
CA LEU A 196 2.89 31.82 18.75
C LEU A 196 2.87 33.19 18.05
N GLU A 197 4.03 33.85 18.01
CA GLU A 197 4.23 34.87 16.99
C GLU A 197 4.11 34.20 15.61
N PRO A 198 3.41 34.83 14.65
CA PRO A 198 3.19 34.25 13.34
C PRO A 198 4.51 34.30 12.56
N THR A 199 5.30 33.23 12.62
CA THR A 199 6.42 33.05 11.71
C THR A 199 5.87 32.82 10.31
N GLN A 200 5.93 33.88 9.51
CA GLN A 200 5.74 33.82 8.06
C GLN A 200 6.63 32.72 7.47
N ASN A 201 5.99 31.78 6.77
CA ASN A 201 6.39 31.04 5.58
C ASN A 201 7.89 30.77 5.35
N THR A 202 8.22 29.48 5.16
CA THR A 202 9.34 29.11 4.28
C THR A 202 9.09 27.74 3.63
N TRP A 203 8.75 26.73 4.42
CA TRP A 203 8.72 25.34 3.92
C TRP A 203 7.63 25.03 2.87
N VAL A 204 6.43 25.59 3.02
CA VAL A 204 5.32 25.38 2.07
C VAL A 204 5.60 26.06 0.72
N GLN A 205 6.29 27.20 0.75
CA GLN A 205 6.68 27.93 -0.46
C GLN A 205 7.84 27.23 -1.18
N ASP A 206 8.76 26.62 -0.41
CA ASP A 206 9.87 25.84 -0.96
C ASP A 206 9.36 24.59 -1.71
N ILE A 207 8.32 23.92 -1.20
CA ILE A 207 7.69 22.78 -1.87
C ILE A 207 6.97 23.21 -3.15
N GLU A 208 6.27 24.35 -3.13
CA GLU A 208 5.55 24.87 -4.29
C GLU A 208 6.50 25.27 -5.44
N GLU A 209 7.64 25.90 -5.11
CA GLU A 209 8.67 26.22 -6.11
C GLU A 209 9.31 24.97 -6.73
N ASP A 210 9.56 23.92 -5.94
CA ASP A 210 10.24 22.71 -6.44
C ASP A 210 9.32 21.90 -7.37
N ILE A 211 8.02 21.87 -7.07
CA ILE A 211 6.99 21.25 -7.93
C ILE A 211 6.87 22.03 -9.26
N MET A 212 6.83 23.36 -9.23
CA MET A 212 6.71 24.17 -10.45
C MET A 212 7.96 24.06 -11.36
N ARG A 213 9.17 24.04 -10.77
CA ARG A 213 10.42 23.84 -11.53
C ARG A 213 10.52 22.46 -12.19
N HIS A 214 9.73 21.49 -11.75
CA HIS A 214 9.68 20.17 -12.39
C HIS A 214 8.73 20.16 -13.58
N TYR A 215 7.64 20.93 -13.53
CA TYR A 215 6.67 21.05 -14.63
C TYR A 215 7.21 21.85 -15.83
N ASP A 216 7.96 22.93 -15.60
CA ASP A 216 8.53 23.74 -16.68
C ASP A 216 9.65 23.02 -17.48
N ARG A 217 10.18 21.91 -16.96
CA ARG A 217 11.18 21.08 -17.66
C ARG A 217 10.57 19.99 -18.55
N LEU A 218 9.24 19.85 -18.52
CA LEU A 218 8.49 18.88 -19.32
C LEU A 218 7.71 19.53 -20.47
N SER A 219 7.78 20.86 -20.60
CA SER A 219 7.07 21.67 -21.60
C SER A 219 7.95 22.20 -22.74
N ASP A 220 9.26 21.90 -22.74
CA ASP A 220 10.22 22.09 -23.85
C ASP A 220 10.55 20.76 -24.55
#